data_AF-A0A2E2VW59-F1
#
_entry.id   AF-A0A2E2VW59-F1
#
_cell.length_a   1.000
_cell.length_b   1.000
_cell.length_c   1.000
_cell.angle_alpha   90.00
_cell.angle_beta   90.00
_cell.angle_gamma   90.00
#
_symmetry.space_group_name_H-M   'P 1'
#
loop_
_entity.id
_entity.type
_entity.pdbx_description
1 polymer ?
#
loop_
_entity_poly.entity_id
_entity_poly.type
_entity_poly.pdbx_seq_one_letter_code
_entity_poly.pdbx_strand_id
1 'polypeptide(L)'
;MNEDSLKFNLNYNYENPSLISLRTLVNNSIYIECDKIKDLNDNFLCKDIILLKTEDKQSNLENQNFGKLSGTIDYNGKYDLIVKAININNKKTYTDLISNNNFVFSKLEPGYYKVWVYENINLVSEDYFSGTLDPLKKAAKFSEYKEIVYIRSNWSNSILINF
;
A
#
# COMPACT_ATOMS: atom_id res chain seq x y z
N MET A 1 -21.62 27.73 -16.16
CA MET A 1 -20.36 28.49 -16.37
C MET A 1 -19.27 27.46 -16.45
N ASN A 2 -18.69 27.25 -17.63
CA ASN A 2 -17.57 26.33 -17.82
C ASN A 2 -16.32 27.01 -17.25
N GLU A 3 -15.69 26.39 -16.25
CA GLU A 3 -14.33 26.75 -15.88
C GLU A 3 -13.41 26.21 -16.98
N ASP A 4 -12.88 27.09 -17.82
CA ASP A 4 -11.79 26.74 -18.73
C ASP A 4 -10.56 26.42 -17.87
N SER A 5 -10.14 25.16 -17.91
CA SER A 5 -8.93 24.71 -17.24
C SER A 5 -7.73 25.25 -18.01
N LEU A 6 -6.98 26.16 -17.39
CA LEU A 6 -5.76 26.71 -17.96
C LEU A 6 -4.69 25.61 -18.08
N LYS A 7 -4.41 25.18 -19.31
CA LYS A 7 -3.35 24.22 -19.62
C LYS A 7 -2.02 24.97 -19.79
N PHE A 8 -1.00 24.56 -19.06
CA PHE A 8 0.34 25.11 -19.17
C PHE A 8 1.27 24.10 -19.83
N ASN A 9 2.08 24.56 -20.79
CA ASN A 9 3.11 23.73 -21.40
C ASN A 9 4.18 23.40 -20.35
N LEU A 10 4.43 22.11 -20.17
CA LEU A 10 5.46 21.61 -19.25
C LEU A 10 6.78 21.46 -20.02
N ASN A 11 7.86 22.02 -19.48
CA ASN A 11 9.19 21.81 -20.05
C ASN A 11 9.67 20.39 -19.70
N TYR A 12 10.08 19.63 -20.71
CA TYR A 12 10.63 18.28 -20.58
C TYR A 12 11.89 18.15 -21.43
N ASN A 13 12.79 17.25 -21.05
CA ASN A 13 13.86 16.80 -21.96
C ASN A 13 13.47 15.43 -22.51
N TYR A 14 13.67 15.25 -23.81
CA TYR A 14 13.50 13.97 -24.47
C TYR A 14 14.81 13.18 -24.39
N GLU A 15 14.79 11.99 -23.80
CA GLU A 15 15.98 11.15 -23.64
C GLU A 15 16.03 10.09 -24.75
N ASN A 16 14.94 9.35 -24.95
CA ASN A 16 14.80 8.32 -25.98
C ASN A 16 13.31 7.97 -26.23
N PRO A 17 12.96 7.10 -27.20
CA PRO A 17 11.56 6.81 -27.55
C PRO A 17 10.67 6.30 -26.41
N SER A 18 11.24 5.83 -25.31
CA SER A 18 10.51 5.29 -24.16
C SER A 18 10.69 6.13 -22.89
N LEU A 19 11.42 7.24 -22.94
CA LEU A 19 11.79 8.02 -21.76
C LEU A 19 11.83 9.52 -22.03
N ILE A 20 11.09 10.26 -21.21
CA ILE A 20 11.20 11.71 -21.07
C ILE A 20 11.57 12.06 -19.62
N SER A 21 12.32 13.13 -19.43
CA SER A 21 12.71 13.64 -18.11
C SER A 21 12.06 15.00 -17.84
N LEU A 22 11.53 15.17 -16.64
CA LEU A 22 10.93 16.43 -16.17
C LEU A 22 11.83 17.04 -15.11
N ARG A 23 12.25 18.30 -15.31
CA ARG A 23 13.16 18.98 -14.36
C ARG A 23 12.45 19.45 -13.09
N THR A 24 11.19 19.83 -13.21
CA THR A 24 10.38 20.36 -12.10
C THR A 24 8.92 20.01 -12.32
N LEU A 25 8.28 19.48 -11.28
CA LEU A 25 6.84 19.26 -11.24
C LEU A 25 6.21 20.38 -10.42
N VAL A 26 5.37 21.19 -11.05
CA VAL A 26 4.62 22.26 -10.37
C VAL A 26 3.28 21.72 -9.86
N ASN A 27 2.76 20.63 -10.44
CA ASN A 27 1.45 20.05 -10.15
C ASN A 27 1.47 18.51 -10.12
N ASN A 28 0.50 17.91 -9.42
CA ASN A 28 0.35 16.45 -9.23
C ASN A 28 -0.37 15.76 -10.41
N SER A 29 -0.57 16.46 -11.53
CA SER A 29 -1.25 15.92 -12.71
C SER A 29 -0.59 16.41 -13.98
N ILE A 30 -0.33 15.49 -14.91
CA ILE A 30 0.14 15.77 -16.26
C ILE A 30 -0.99 15.49 -17.23
N TYR A 31 -1.35 16.48 -18.03
CA TYR A 31 -2.25 16.30 -19.17
C TYR A 31 -1.43 15.84 -20.38
N ILE A 32 -1.88 14.79 -21.09
CA ILE A 32 -1.27 14.35 -22.34
C ILE A 32 -2.16 14.75 -23.51
N GLU A 33 -1.60 15.50 -24.45
CA GLU A 33 -2.27 15.77 -25.72
C GLU A 33 -2.31 14.49 -26.57
N CYS A 34 -3.53 14.05 -26.90
CA CYS A 34 -3.83 12.80 -27.62
C CYS A 34 -3.01 12.63 -28.91
N ASP A 35 -2.74 13.70 -29.66
CA ASP A 35 -2.03 13.68 -30.94
C ASP A 35 -0.49 13.66 -30.82
N LYS A 36 0.07 13.70 -29.61
CA LYS A 36 1.53 13.85 -29.41
C LYS A 36 2.28 12.55 -29.20
N ILE A 37 1.60 11.48 -28.80
CA ILE A 37 2.21 10.18 -28.52
C ILE A 37 1.47 9.12 -29.34
N LYS A 38 2.22 8.45 -30.22
CA LYS A 38 1.71 7.35 -31.03
C LYS A 38 2.61 6.12 -30.94
N ASP A 39 2.02 4.94 -31.08
CA ASP A 39 2.78 3.69 -31.19
C ASP A 39 3.28 3.45 -32.63
N LEU A 40 3.97 2.33 -32.85
CA LEU A 40 4.49 1.94 -34.17
C LEU A 40 3.40 1.54 -35.17
N ASN A 41 2.14 1.39 -34.72
CA ASN A 41 0.98 1.06 -35.53
C ASN A 41 0.05 2.28 -35.71
N ASP A 42 0.54 3.49 -35.44
CA ASP A 42 -0.19 4.76 -35.52
C ASP A 42 -1.43 4.87 -34.58
N ASN A 43 -1.44 4.14 -33.46
CA ASN A 43 -2.43 4.34 -32.41
C ASN A 43 -2.01 5.47 -31.47
N PHE A 44 -2.92 6.41 -31.19
CA PHE A 44 -2.68 7.58 -30.34
C PHE A 44 -2.98 7.31 -28.85
N LEU A 45 -2.12 7.83 -27.95
CA LEU A 45 -2.36 7.80 -26.51
C LEU A 45 -3.25 8.97 -26.09
N CYS A 46 -4.56 8.78 -26.19
CA CYS A 46 -5.58 9.80 -25.86
C CYS A 46 -6.01 9.74 -24.39
N LYS A 47 -5.03 9.81 -23.49
CA LYS A 47 -5.29 9.83 -22.05
C LYS A 47 -5.31 11.27 -21.55
N ASP A 48 -6.46 11.70 -21.03
CA ASP A 48 -6.64 13.08 -20.62
C ASP A 48 -5.70 13.48 -19.47
N ILE A 49 -5.57 12.67 -18.42
CA ILE A 49 -4.77 13.05 -17.23
C ILE A 49 -4.02 11.85 -16.65
N ILE A 50 -2.72 12.02 -16.45
CA ILE A 50 -1.88 11.17 -15.58
C ILE A 50 -1.78 11.85 -14.22
N LEU A 51 -2.33 11.21 -13.19
CA LEU A 51 -2.12 11.62 -11.80
C LEU A 51 -0.76 11.10 -11.33
N LEU A 52 0.13 12.03 -11.00
CA LEU A 52 1.39 11.72 -10.33
C LEU A 52 1.12 11.68 -8.83
N LYS A 53 1.25 10.50 -8.24
CA LYS A 53 1.32 10.37 -6.79
C LYS A 53 2.70 10.84 -6.36
N THR A 54 2.85 12.14 -6.09
CA THR A 54 3.95 12.58 -5.25
C THR A 54 3.67 12.01 -3.86
N GLU A 55 4.56 11.18 -3.34
CA GLU A 55 4.61 10.99 -1.89
C GLU A 55 4.91 12.38 -1.32
N ASP A 56 3.91 13.02 -0.72
CA ASP A 56 4.13 14.21 0.07
C ASP A 56 5.09 13.83 1.20
N LYS A 57 6.39 14.01 0.98
CA LYS A 57 7.41 13.96 2.04
C LYS A 57 7.26 15.10 3.07
N GLN A 58 6.21 15.91 2.94
CA GLN A 58 5.74 16.85 3.94
C GLN A 58 4.21 16.77 4.09
N SER A 59 3.67 15.58 4.34
CA SER A 59 2.44 15.57 5.15
C SER A 59 2.83 16.00 6.57
N ASN A 60 2.05 16.90 7.16
CA ASN A 60 2.16 17.38 8.53
C ASN A 60 2.17 16.21 9.55
N LEU A 61 3.31 15.54 9.70
CA LEU A 61 3.53 14.49 10.71
C LEU A 61 3.46 15.05 12.13
N GLU A 62 3.54 16.38 12.30
CA GLU A 62 3.48 17.03 13.60
C GLU A 62 2.07 17.07 14.21
N ASN A 63 1.00 16.74 13.45
CA ASN A 63 -0.38 16.72 13.98
C ASN A 63 -1.17 15.43 13.72
N GLN A 64 -0.58 14.39 13.13
CA GLN A 64 -1.24 13.09 13.04
C GLN A 64 -1.05 12.32 14.35
N ASN A 65 -2.04 12.41 15.23
CA ASN A 65 -2.06 11.59 16.44
C ASN A 65 -2.37 10.13 16.06
N PHE A 66 -1.33 9.30 15.97
CA PHE A 66 -1.45 7.87 15.72
C PHE A 66 -1.80 7.10 16.99
N GLY A 67 -2.39 5.91 16.82
CA GLY A 67 -2.48 4.90 17.86
C GLY A 67 -1.46 3.78 17.66
N LYS A 68 -1.25 3.01 18.71
CA LYS A 68 -0.39 1.83 18.73
C LYS A 68 -1.21 0.55 18.90
N LEU A 69 -0.84 -0.48 18.16
CA LEU A 69 -1.32 -1.84 18.36
C LEU A 69 -0.12 -2.77 18.46
N SER A 70 0.00 -3.48 19.56
CA SER A 70 0.93 -4.58 19.72
C SER A 70 0.18 -5.89 19.95
N GLY A 71 0.89 -7.00 19.90
CA GLY A 71 0.32 -8.26 20.31
C GLY A 71 1.29 -9.40 20.24
N THR A 72 0.82 -10.54 20.74
CA THR A 72 1.51 -11.82 20.70
C THR A 72 0.67 -12.82 19.92
N ILE A 73 1.32 -13.75 19.24
CA ILE A 73 0.69 -14.81 18.48
C ILE A 73 1.08 -16.15 19.12
N ASP A 74 0.10 -16.96 19.49
CA ASP A 74 0.33 -18.33 19.96
C ASP A 74 0.56 -19.24 18.75
N TYR A 75 1.80 -19.29 18.29
CA TYR A 75 2.21 -20.06 17.12
C TYR A 75 3.51 -20.85 17.40
N ASN A 76 3.45 -22.15 17.19
CA ASN A 76 4.58 -23.07 17.41
C ASN A 76 5.14 -23.65 16.09
N GLY A 77 4.81 -23.04 14.95
CA GLY A 77 5.36 -23.48 13.66
C GLY A 77 6.76 -22.91 13.40
N LYS A 78 7.32 -23.29 12.25
CA LYS A 78 8.74 -23.02 11.91
C LYS A 78 8.95 -21.83 10.98
N TYR A 79 7.88 -21.24 10.49
CA TYR A 79 7.93 -20.16 9.51
C TYR A 79 7.75 -18.81 10.20
N ASP A 80 8.48 -17.79 9.72
CA ASP A 80 8.16 -16.41 10.07
C ASP A 80 6.71 -16.08 9.69
N LEU A 81 6.13 -15.12 10.38
CA LEU A 81 4.74 -14.72 10.19
C LEU A 81 4.66 -13.33 9.60
N ILE A 82 3.68 -13.11 8.74
CA ILE A 82 3.26 -11.79 8.30
C ILE A 82 1.98 -11.43 9.04
N VAL A 83 1.99 -10.31 9.74
CA VAL A 83 0.83 -9.73 10.41
C VAL A 83 0.33 -8.56 9.59
N LYS A 84 -0.97 -8.53 9.28
CA LYS A 84 -1.62 -7.43 8.56
C LYS A 84 -2.72 -6.81 9.41
N ALA A 85 -2.62 -5.51 9.71
CA ALA A 85 -3.71 -4.72 10.25
C ALA A 85 -4.39 -3.95 9.11
N ILE A 86 -5.68 -4.20 8.90
CA ILE A 86 -6.47 -3.67 7.79
C ILE A 86 -7.55 -2.75 8.34
N ASN A 87 -7.47 -1.46 8.01
CA ASN A 87 -8.51 -0.50 8.37
C ASN A 87 -9.79 -0.81 7.58
N ILE A 88 -10.91 -1.01 8.29
CA ILE A 88 -12.17 -1.48 7.70
C ILE A 88 -12.77 -0.42 6.76
N ASN A 89 -12.57 0.87 7.05
CA ASN A 89 -13.21 1.98 6.34
C ASN A 89 -12.46 2.35 5.07
N ASN A 90 -11.15 2.63 5.18
CA ASN A 90 -10.35 3.12 4.05
C ASN A 90 -9.50 2.04 3.38
N LYS A 91 -9.54 0.80 3.87
CA LYS A 91 -8.77 -0.36 3.36
C LYS A 91 -7.25 -0.20 3.43
N LYS A 92 -6.74 0.83 4.11
CA LYS A 92 -5.31 1.00 4.35
C LYS A 92 -4.81 -0.18 5.18
N THR A 93 -3.71 -0.77 4.71
CA THR A 93 -3.11 -1.97 5.33
C THR A 93 -1.75 -1.61 5.89
N TYR A 94 -1.44 -2.17 7.05
CA TYR A 94 -0.16 -2.08 7.72
C TYR A 94 0.36 -3.51 7.90
N THR A 95 1.61 -3.75 7.52
CA THR A 95 2.21 -5.09 7.49
C THR A 95 3.44 -5.12 8.38
N ASP A 96 3.62 -6.22 9.12
CA ASP A 96 4.83 -6.49 9.93
C ASP A 96 5.26 -7.94 9.68
N LEU A 97 6.56 -8.14 9.44
CA LEU A 97 7.18 -9.46 9.28
C LEU A 97 7.90 -9.81 10.57
N ILE A 98 7.48 -10.89 11.22
CA ILE A 98 7.93 -11.23 12.57
C ILE A 98 8.45 -12.67 12.65
N SER A 99 9.47 -12.88 13.49
CA SER A 99 10.09 -14.19 13.76
C SER A 99 10.00 -14.61 15.24
N ASN A 100 9.55 -13.70 16.11
CA ASN A 100 9.52 -13.88 17.57
C ASN A 100 8.10 -13.92 18.14
N ASN A 101 7.09 -14.17 17.30
CA ASN A 101 5.67 -14.19 17.67
C ASN A 101 5.12 -12.90 18.29
N ASN A 102 5.83 -11.78 18.21
CA ASN A 102 5.38 -10.49 18.72
C ASN A 102 5.41 -9.44 17.60
N PHE A 103 4.35 -8.64 17.48
CA PHE A 103 4.26 -7.57 16.47
C PHE A 103 3.97 -6.22 17.10
N VAL A 104 4.37 -5.14 16.43
CA VAL A 104 4.09 -3.77 16.87
C VAL A 104 3.82 -2.84 15.69
N PHE A 105 2.58 -2.38 15.57
CA PHE A 105 2.21 -1.24 14.73
C PHE A 105 2.20 0.04 15.57
N SER A 106 3.24 0.87 15.43
CA SER A 106 3.41 2.10 16.24
C SER A 106 2.70 3.33 15.66
N LYS A 107 2.29 3.29 14.39
CA LYS A 107 1.71 4.43 13.66
C LYS A 107 0.43 4.04 12.91
N LEU A 108 -0.58 3.57 13.64
CA LEU A 108 -1.90 3.32 13.07
C LEU A 108 -2.74 4.59 13.11
N GLU A 109 -3.41 4.90 12.00
CA GLU A 109 -4.44 5.93 11.99
C GLU A 109 -5.60 5.51 12.91
N PRO A 110 -6.28 6.46 13.58
CA PRO A 110 -7.49 6.13 14.34
C PRO A 110 -8.55 5.48 13.47
N GLY A 111 -9.17 4.40 13.94
CA GLY A 111 -10.14 3.65 13.16
C GLY A 111 -10.36 2.23 13.65
N TYR A 112 -11.15 1.49 12.89
CA TYR A 112 -11.50 0.10 13.19
C TYR A 112 -10.68 -0.83 12.31
N TYR A 113 -10.03 -1.81 12.92
CA TYR A 113 -9.08 -2.69 12.26
C TYR A 113 -9.47 -4.17 12.39
N LYS A 114 -9.27 -4.91 11.31
CA LYS A 114 -9.12 -6.37 11.34
C LYS A 114 -7.63 -6.71 11.37
N VAL A 115 -7.26 -7.77 12.07
CA VAL A 115 -5.87 -8.23 12.14
C VAL A 115 -5.78 -9.66 11.65
N TRP A 116 -4.98 -9.88 10.63
CA TRP A 116 -4.72 -11.18 10.03
C TRP A 116 -3.26 -11.55 10.26
N VAL A 117 -3.00 -12.85 10.34
CA VAL A 117 -1.66 -13.39 10.44
C VAL A 117 -1.54 -14.64 9.58
N TYR A 118 -0.44 -14.79 8.86
CA TYR A 118 -0.19 -15.99 8.04
C TYR A 118 1.29 -16.31 7.93
N GLU A 119 1.59 -17.57 7.62
CA GLU A 119 2.96 -18.04 7.40
C GLU A 119 3.59 -17.36 6.17
N ASN A 120 4.80 -16.82 6.34
CA ASN A 120 5.59 -16.22 5.26
C ASN A 120 6.28 -17.31 4.43
N ILE A 121 5.51 -18.01 3.61
CA ILE A 121 6.02 -19.06 2.71
C ILE A 121 5.91 -18.69 1.22
N ASN A 122 5.38 -17.51 0.93
CA ASN A 122 5.30 -17.01 -0.43
C ASN A 122 6.69 -16.52 -0.89
N LEU A 123 7.22 -17.14 -1.94
CA LEU A 123 8.55 -16.80 -2.46
C LEU A 123 8.55 -15.60 -3.42
N VAL A 124 7.36 -15.11 -3.81
CA VAL A 124 7.20 -14.07 -4.84
C VAL A 124 6.87 -12.71 -4.22
N SER A 125 6.07 -12.69 -3.14
CA SER A 125 5.66 -11.46 -2.46
C SER A 125 5.36 -11.73 -0.99
N GLU A 126 5.16 -10.67 -0.20
CA GLU A 126 4.68 -10.75 1.19
C GLU A 126 3.16 -10.97 1.29
N ASP A 127 2.49 -11.30 0.19
CA ASP A 127 1.07 -11.63 0.21
C ASP A 127 0.83 -13.08 0.60
N TYR A 128 -0.38 -13.35 1.07
CA TYR A 128 -0.81 -14.68 1.46
C TYR A 128 -0.62 -15.68 0.32
N PHE A 129 0.05 -16.81 0.61
CA PHE A 129 0.24 -17.87 -0.35
C PHE A 129 -0.97 -18.80 -0.40
N SER A 130 -1.71 -18.78 -1.51
CA SER A 130 -2.89 -19.63 -1.72
C SER A 130 -2.57 -21.07 -2.15
N GLY A 131 -1.30 -21.41 -2.33
CA GLY A 131 -0.87 -22.71 -2.86
C GLY A 131 -0.73 -22.72 -4.39
N THR A 132 -0.17 -23.81 -4.91
CA THR A 132 -0.03 -24.07 -6.36
C THR A 132 -0.41 -25.51 -6.66
N LEU A 133 -0.93 -25.77 -7.87
CA LEU A 133 -1.25 -27.13 -8.31
C LEU A 133 -0.08 -27.82 -9.01
N ASP A 134 0.73 -27.07 -9.77
CA ASP A 134 1.89 -27.59 -10.49
C ASP A 134 3.11 -26.64 -10.36
N PRO A 135 4.13 -26.98 -9.55
CA PRO A 135 4.17 -28.12 -8.65
C PRO A 135 3.16 -27.98 -7.50
N LEU A 136 2.69 -29.09 -6.94
CA LEU A 136 1.76 -29.06 -5.81
C LEU A 136 2.42 -28.45 -4.57
N LYS A 137 1.89 -27.32 -4.10
CA LYS A 137 2.27 -26.68 -2.83
C LYS A 137 1.01 -26.28 -2.06
N LYS A 138 0.96 -26.64 -0.78
CA LYS A 138 -0.15 -26.26 0.11
C LYS A 138 -0.15 -24.75 0.38
N ALA A 139 -1.33 -24.20 0.60
CA ALA A 139 -1.49 -22.82 1.04
C ALA A 139 -0.81 -22.59 2.41
N ALA A 140 -0.43 -21.34 2.67
CA ALA A 140 0.04 -20.90 3.97
C ALA A 140 -1.05 -21.14 5.04
N LYS A 141 -0.65 -21.53 6.25
CA LYS A 141 -1.59 -21.43 7.37
C LYS A 141 -1.84 -19.95 7.68
N PHE A 142 -3.06 -19.65 8.14
CA PHE A 142 -3.44 -18.31 8.57
C PHE A 142 -4.39 -18.37 9.75
N SER A 143 -4.43 -17.27 10.51
CA SER A 143 -5.40 -17.01 11.55
C SER A 143 -5.82 -15.54 11.51
N GLU A 144 -6.94 -15.22 12.14
CA GLU A 144 -7.41 -13.85 12.31
C GLU A 144 -7.76 -13.57 13.77
N TYR A 145 -7.50 -12.33 14.21
CA TYR A 145 -8.06 -11.86 15.47
C TYR A 145 -9.58 -11.73 15.31
N LYS A 146 -10.32 -12.41 16.18
CA LYS A 146 -11.77 -12.60 16.04
C LYS A 146 -12.58 -11.31 16.18
N GLU A 147 -12.03 -10.32 16.88
CA GLU A 147 -12.72 -9.07 17.15
C GLU A 147 -12.17 -7.92 16.30
N ILE A 148 -12.94 -6.86 16.20
CA ILE A 148 -12.50 -5.60 15.59
C ILE A 148 -11.74 -4.80 16.63
N VAL A 149 -10.51 -4.39 16.30
CA VAL A 149 -9.71 -3.55 17.18
C VAL A 149 -10.02 -2.09 16.86
N TYR A 150 -10.52 -1.34 17.86
CA TYR A 150 -10.70 0.10 17.72
C TYR A 150 -9.44 0.84 18.18
N ILE A 151 -8.78 1.51 17.23
CA ILE A 151 -7.59 2.31 17.47
C ILE A 151 -7.98 3.77 17.65
N ARG A 152 -7.46 4.37 18.71
CA ARG A 152 -7.56 5.81 19.01
C ARG A 152 -6.18 6.44 19.00
N SER A 153 -6.15 7.71 18.63
CA SER A 153 -5.00 8.60 18.80
C SER A 153 -4.42 8.52 20.21
N ASN A 154 -3.10 8.39 20.30
CA ASN A 154 -2.33 8.37 21.56
C ASN A 154 -2.66 7.20 22.51
N TRP A 155 -3.39 6.18 22.03
CA TRP A 155 -3.69 4.98 22.80
C TRP A 155 -2.83 3.81 22.34
N SER A 156 -2.53 2.90 23.28
CA SER A 156 -1.86 1.64 22.99
C SER A 156 -2.81 0.49 23.30
N ASN A 157 -3.07 -0.35 22.31
CA ASN A 157 -3.85 -1.57 22.45
C ASN A 157 -2.92 -2.78 22.35
N SER A 158 -3.28 -3.87 23.03
CA SER A 158 -2.56 -5.14 22.95
C SER A 158 -3.56 -6.29 22.75
N ILE A 159 -3.25 -7.22 21.83
CA ILE A 159 -4.09 -8.38 21.54
C ILE A 159 -3.29 -9.69 21.57
N LEU A 160 -3.99 -10.80 21.77
CA LEU A 160 -3.46 -12.16 21.63
C LEU A 160 -4.19 -12.84 20.46
N ILE A 161 -3.44 -13.42 19.53
CA ILE A 161 -3.99 -14.18 18.40
C ILE A 161 -3.65 -15.65 18.61
N ASN A 162 -4.67 -16.51 18.63
CA ASN A 162 -4.48 -17.95 18.65
C ASN A 162 -4.33 -18.44 17.21
N PHE A 163 -3.19 -19.03 16.87
CA PHE A 163 -2.86 -19.46 15.51
C PHE A 163 -3.11 -20.95 15.28
#